data_AF-A0A8J5X2D2-F1
#
_entry.id   AF-A0A8J5X2D2-F1
#
_cell.length_a   1.000
_cell.length_b   1.000
_cell.length_c   1.000
_cell.angle_alpha   90.00
_cell.angle_beta   90.00
_cell.angle_gamma   90.00
#
_symmetry.space_group_name_H-M   'P 1'
#
loop_
_entity.id
_entity.type
_entity.pdbx_description
1 polymer ?
#
loop_
_entity_poly.entity_id
_entity_poly.type
_entity_poly.pdbx_seq_one_letter_code
_entity_poly.pdbx_strand_id
1 'polypeptide(L)'
;MPRTAPTPKKTKNLCEVFFEVVRAAGAAALGPVVDSTTRAATMQAAAAVHRPHLLGATPGRARGGRRPSTVRMALREDGPSVAIVGATGAVGQEFLRVISSRDFPYRSIRLLASERSAGKRLSFEDREYTVQDLAAPGAFDGVDIALFSAGGGVSRAYAPAAVASGAVVVDNSSAFRMDPAVPLVIPEVNPEAMENIRLGKGAIVANPNCSTIICLMAATPLHRHAKVLRMVVSTYQAASGAGAAAMEELKLQTQEVLAGKAPTCNIFSQQNDKDVKITATCIRVPVMRAHAESVNLQFEKPLDEVSINISS
;
A
#
# COMPACT_ATOMS: atom_id res chain seq x y z
N MET A 1 -8.16 -13.49 -50.70
CA MET A 1 -7.64 -12.62 -49.62
C MET A 1 -7.22 -13.51 -48.46
N PRO A 2 -5.96 -13.46 -47.99
CA PRO A 2 -5.54 -14.25 -46.84
C PRO A 2 -6.12 -13.64 -45.57
N ARG A 3 -6.73 -14.47 -44.72
CA ARG A 3 -7.17 -14.06 -43.38
C ARG A 3 -5.93 -13.74 -42.55
N THR A 4 -5.80 -12.49 -42.13
CA THR A 4 -4.79 -12.05 -41.17
C THR A 4 -4.97 -12.81 -39.87
N ALA A 5 -3.96 -13.57 -39.47
CA ALA A 5 -3.90 -14.18 -38.15
C ALA A 5 -4.01 -13.09 -37.07
N PRO A 6 -4.71 -13.33 -35.95
CA PRO A 6 -4.78 -12.36 -34.87
C PRO A 6 -3.37 -12.14 -34.33
N THR A 7 -2.91 -10.88 -34.38
CA THR A 7 -1.69 -10.43 -33.71
C THR A 7 -1.75 -10.84 -32.23
N PRO A 8 -0.71 -11.50 -31.69
CA PRO A 8 -0.68 -11.84 -30.27
C PRO A 8 -0.78 -10.53 -29.48
N LYS A 9 -1.79 -10.42 -28.61
CA LYS A 9 -1.90 -9.32 -27.64
C LYS A 9 -0.61 -9.34 -26.83
N LYS A 10 0.20 -8.28 -26.92
CA LYS A 10 1.43 -8.10 -26.14
C LYS A 10 1.12 -8.39 -24.67
N THR A 11 1.63 -9.49 -24.15
CA THR A 11 1.77 -9.75 -22.73
C THR A 11 2.50 -8.53 -22.15
N LYS A 12 1.96 -7.93 -21.08
CA LYS A 12 2.68 -6.86 -20.35
C LYS A 12 4.10 -7.36 -20.11
N ASN A 13 5.10 -6.54 -20.44
CA ASN A 13 6.48 -6.96 -20.33
C ASN A 13 6.75 -7.36 -18.87
N LEU A 14 7.53 -8.41 -18.62
CA LEU A 14 7.75 -8.95 -17.27
C LEU A 14 8.20 -7.88 -16.26
N CYS A 15 8.92 -6.86 -16.73
CA CYS A 15 9.29 -5.66 -15.97
C CYS A 15 8.08 -4.79 -15.59
N GLU A 16 7.08 -4.60 -16.46
CA GLU A 16 5.86 -3.83 -16.15
C GLU A 16 5.02 -4.52 -15.08
N VAL A 17 4.91 -5.85 -15.15
CA VAL A 17 4.26 -6.65 -14.11
C VAL A 17 5.01 -6.47 -12.79
N PHE A 18 6.34 -6.53 -12.82
CA PHE A 18 7.15 -6.31 -11.62
C PHE A 18 7.01 -4.88 -11.03
N PHE A 19 6.97 -3.85 -11.87
CA PHE A 19 6.72 -2.49 -11.40
C PHE A 19 5.33 -2.33 -10.77
N GLU A 20 4.31 -2.95 -11.34
CA GLU A 20 2.98 -2.98 -10.73
C GLU A 20 2.98 -3.69 -9.37
N VAL A 21 3.83 -4.71 -9.17
CA VAL A 21 4.00 -5.34 -7.86
C VAL A 21 4.62 -4.39 -6.84
N VAL A 22 5.73 -3.73 -7.18
CA VAL A 22 6.38 -2.81 -6.23
C VAL A 22 5.47 -1.62 -5.95
N ARG A 23 4.75 -1.12 -6.97
CA ARG A 23 3.68 -0.13 -6.81
C ARG A 23 2.58 -0.62 -5.89
N ALA A 24 2.13 -1.86 -6.07
CA ALA A 24 1.10 -2.45 -5.23
C ALA A 24 1.57 -2.59 -3.80
N ALA A 25 2.84 -2.95 -3.60
CA ALA A 25 3.43 -3.08 -2.29
C ALA A 25 3.59 -1.72 -1.58
N GLY A 26 4.05 -0.71 -2.31
CA GLY A 26 4.09 0.68 -1.86
C GLY A 26 2.70 1.21 -1.51
N ALA A 27 1.73 1.07 -2.41
CA ALA A 27 0.34 1.48 -2.17
C ALA A 27 -0.27 0.77 -0.96
N ALA A 28 0.04 -0.52 -0.76
CA ALA A 28 -0.43 -1.27 0.38
C ALA A 28 0.15 -0.78 1.72
N ALA A 29 1.38 -0.26 1.70
CA ALA A 29 1.96 0.41 2.86
C ALA A 29 1.29 1.75 3.18
N LEU A 30 0.64 2.39 2.20
CA LEU A 30 -0.04 3.68 2.34
C LEU A 30 -1.53 3.56 2.73
N GLY A 31 -2.15 2.40 2.50
CA GLY A 31 -3.58 2.19 2.69
C GLY A 31 -4.44 2.88 1.62
N PRO A 32 -5.76 2.61 1.56
CA PRO A 32 -6.64 3.17 0.54
C PRO A 32 -6.87 4.66 0.75
N VAL A 33 -6.88 5.41 -0.35
CA VAL A 33 -7.49 6.73 -0.45
C VAL A 33 -9.01 6.53 -0.48
N VAL A 34 -9.68 7.07 0.54
CA VAL A 34 -11.13 7.25 0.76
C VAL A 34 -12.11 6.52 -0.19
N ASP A 35 -13.03 5.75 0.39
CA ASP A 35 -14.20 5.19 -0.28
C ASP A 35 -15.07 6.28 -0.93
N SER A 36 -15.63 5.95 -2.10
CA SER A 36 -16.44 6.79 -2.98
C SER A 36 -17.70 7.41 -2.32
N THR A 37 -18.04 6.98 -1.11
CA THR A 37 -19.16 7.47 -0.29
C THR A 37 -18.93 8.87 0.31
N THR A 38 -17.69 9.34 0.42
CA THR A 38 -17.39 10.66 1.02
C THR A 38 -17.61 11.83 0.06
N ARG A 39 -17.69 11.60 -1.26
CA ARG A 39 -17.97 12.67 -2.24
C ARG A 39 -19.36 13.30 -2.09
N ALA A 40 -20.32 12.56 -1.54
CA ALA A 40 -21.68 13.06 -1.33
C ALA A 40 -21.80 14.00 -0.11
N ALA A 41 -21.00 13.77 0.94
CA ALA A 41 -21.09 14.53 2.19
C ALA A 41 -20.51 15.96 2.07
N THR A 42 -19.52 16.17 1.20
CA THR A 42 -18.87 17.47 1.03
C THR A 42 -19.66 18.45 0.14
N MET A 43 -20.61 17.96 -0.69
CA MET A 43 -21.48 18.83 -1.50
C MET A 43 -22.77 19.26 -0.80
N GLN A 44 -23.16 18.64 0.32
CA GLN A 44 -24.39 19.00 1.05
C GLN A 44 -24.23 20.15 2.04
N ALA A 45 -23.00 20.54 2.40
CA ALA A 45 -22.76 21.62 3.35
C ALA A 45 -22.81 23.05 2.73
N ALA A 46 -22.95 23.18 1.41
CA ALA A 46 -22.88 24.47 0.71
C ALA A 46 -24.23 25.04 0.23
N ALA A 47 -25.35 24.35 0.48
CA ALA A 47 -26.65 24.72 -0.11
C ALA A 47 -27.78 25.04 0.91
N ALA A 48 -27.45 25.27 2.19
CA ALA A 48 -28.44 25.46 3.24
C ALA A 48 -28.54 26.91 3.73
N VAL A 49 -28.80 27.87 2.83
CA VAL A 49 -29.46 29.14 3.20
C VAL A 49 -30.44 29.50 2.09
N HIS A 50 -31.72 29.66 2.46
CA HIS A 50 -32.84 30.25 1.71
C HIS A 50 -33.72 29.36 0.78
N ARG A 51 -34.79 28.75 1.33
CA ARG A 51 -36.23 29.10 1.12
C ARG A 51 -37.20 27.98 1.56
N PRO A 52 -38.48 28.29 1.88
CA PRO A 52 -39.41 27.39 2.55
C PRO A 52 -40.43 26.68 1.63
N HIS A 53 -40.98 25.57 2.16
CA HIS A 53 -42.25 24.88 1.88
C HIS A 53 -42.67 24.52 0.43
N LEU A 54 -42.81 23.22 0.14
CA LEU A 54 -44.04 22.60 -0.37
C LEU A 54 -43.96 21.05 -0.39
N LEU A 55 -45.07 20.42 0.00
CA LEU A 55 -45.31 18.98 0.10
C LEU A 55 -45.33 18.25 -1.25
N GLY A 56 -45.00 16.96 -1.25
CA GLY A 56 -45.37 16.01 -2.31
C GLY A 56 -44.60 14.69 -2.24
N ALA A 57 -45.06 13.75 -1.40
CA ALA A 57 -44.56 12.38 -1.39
C ALA A 57 -45.25 11.54 -2.48
N THR A 58 -44.46 10.93 -3.38
CA THR A 58 -44.89 9.85 -4.28
C THR A 58 -44.03 8.61 -4.04
N PRO A 59 -44.61 7.41 -3.84
CA PRO A 59 -43.83 6.21 -3.61
C PRO A 59 -43.36 5.61 -4.95
N GLY A 60 -42.06 5.76 -5.24
CA GLY A 60 -41.41 5.14 -6.40
C GLY A 60 -40.97 3.71 -6.09
N ARG A 61 -41.54 2.75 -6.82
CA ARG A 61 -41.24 1.32 -6.77
C ARG A 61 -39.85 1.01 -7.36
N ALA A 62 -39.20 -0.01 -6.79
CA ALA A 62 -37.82 -0.45 -6.94
C ALA A 62 -37.28 -0.62 -8.38
N ARG A 63 -35.97 -0.36 -8.55
CA ARG A 63 -35.12 -1.06 -9.52
C ARG A 63 -33.90 -1.64 -8.81
N GLY A 64 -33.91 -2.95 -8.64
CA GLY A 64 -32.71 -3.73 -8.31
C GLY A 64 -31.71 -3.61 -9.45
N GLY A 65 -30.76 -2.68 -9.32
CA GLY A 65 -29.63 -2.60 -10.23
C GLY A 65 -28.75 -3.82 -10.04
N ARG A 66 -28.75 -4.73 -11.02
CA ARG A 66 -27.72 -5.76 -11.15
C ARG A 66 -26.40 -5.01 -11.27
N ARG A 67 -25.54 -5.10 -10.24
CA ARG A 67 -24.18 -4.54 -10.31
C ARG A 67 -23.51 -5.12 -11.56
N PRO A 68 -22.92 -4.30 -12.45
CA PRO A 68 -22.22 -4.84 -13.60
C PRO A 68 -21.13 -5.78 -13.06
N SER A 69 -21.18 -7.05 -13.48
CA SER A 69 -20.11 -7.99 -13.20
C SER A 69 -18.90 -7.54 -14.00
N THR A 70 -18.00 -6.80 -13.38
CA THR A 70 -16.68 -6.56 -13.96
C THR A 70 -16.02 -7.92 -14.14
N VAL A 71 -15.83 -8.34 -15.39
CA VAL A 71 -15.10 -9.58 -15.70
C VAL A 71 -13.66 -9.33 -15.28
N ARG A 72 -13.21 -10.00 -14.22
CA ARG A 72 -11.84 -9.91 -13.70
C ARG A 72 -10.95 -10.85 -14.49
N MET A 73 -9.79 -10.36 -14.92
CA MET A 73 -8.86 -11.08 -15.79
C MET A 73 -7.51 -11.33 -15.09
N ALA A 74 -7.42 -11.07 -13.79
CA ALA A 74 -6.22 -11.21 -12.97
C ALA A 74 -5.68 -12.65 -12.95
N LEU A 75 -6.52 -13.67 -12.80
CA LEU A 75 -6.06 -15.05 -12.83
C LEU A 75 -5.72 -15.50 -14.26
N ARG A 76 -4.44 -15.79 -14.52
CA ARG A 76 -3.94 -16.18 -15.84
C ARG A 76 -2.81 -17.21 -15.73
N GLU A 77 -2.78 -18.20 -16.63
CA GLU A 77 -1.72 -19.22 -16.66
C GLU A 77 -0.32 -18.63 -16.95
N ASP A 78 -0.26 -17.54 -17.72
CA ASP A 78 0.98 -16.82 -18.04
C ASP A 78 1.42 -15.82 -16.95
N GLY A 79 0.67 -15.74 -15.83
CA GLY A 79 0.98 -14.87 -14.72
C GLY A 79 2.05 -15.43 -13.76
N PRO A 80 2.69 -14.57 -12.94
CA PRO A 80 3.59 -15.01 -11.88
C PRO A 80 2.87 -15.79 -10.78
N SER A 81 3.59 -16.69 -10.12
CA SER A 81 3.22 -17.26 -8.83
C SER A 81 3.66 -16.31 -7.73
N VAL A 82 2.69 -15.86 -6.93
CA VAL A 82 2.90 -14.82 -5.91
C VAL A 82 2.76 -15.41 -4.51
N ALA A 83 3.75 -15.21 -3.66
CA ALA A 83 3.66 -15.49 -2.23
C ALA A 83 3.41 -14.19 -1.45
N ILE A 84 2.55 -14.25 -0.45
CA ILE A 84 2.33 -13.14 0.50
C ILE A 84 2.76 -13.61 1.88
N VAL A 85 3.88 -13.10 2.37
CA VAL A 85 4.43 -13.40 3.70
C VAL A 85 3.93 -12.35 4.70
N GLY A 86 3.24 -12.82 5.74
CA GLY A 86 2.47 -11.97 6.65
C GLY A 86 1.03 -11.73 6.17
N ALA A 87 0.45 -12.69 5.43
CA ALA A 87 -0.87 -12.57 4.81
C ALA A 87 -2.01 -12.22 5.79
N THR A 88 -1.89 -12.62 7.06
CA THR A 88 -2.90 -12.34 8.10
C THR A 88 -2.77 -10.97 8.76
N GLY A 89 -1.69 -10.22 8.47
CA GLY A 89 -1.48 -8.87 8.98
C GLY A 89 -2.18 -7.79 8.15
N ALA A 90 -2.26 -6.57 8.70
CA ALA A 90 -2.94 -5.44 8.05
C ALA A 90 -2.40 -5.13 6.64
N VAL A 91 -1.08 -5.15 6.45
CA VAL A 91 -0.46 -4.90 5.13
C VAL A 91 -0.64 -6.09 4.19
N GLY A 92 -0.57 -7.34 4.69
CA GLY A 92 -0.81 -8.53 3.87
C GLY A 92 -2.22 -8.57 3.28
N GLN A 93 -3.22 -8.16 4.06
CA GLN A 93 -4.59 -7.96 3.58
C GLN A 93 -4.69 -6.84 2.53
N GLU A 94 -3.87 -5.80 2.67
CA GLU A 94 -3.81 -4.73 1.68
C GLU A 94 -3.12 -5.18 0.39
N PHE A 95 -2.06 -5.99 0.44
CA PHE A 95 -1.48 -6.59 -0.77
C PHE A 95 -2.53 -7.35 -1.57
N LEU A 96 -3.34 -8.19 -0.91
CA LEU A 96 -4.47 -8.87 -1.55
C LEU A 96 -5.43 -7.87 -2.20
N ARG A 97 -5.87 -6.85 -1.44
CA ARG A 97 -6.77 -5.83 -1.98
C ARG A 97 -6.19 -5.13 -3.21
N VAL A 98 -4.89 -4.76 -3.18
CA VAL A 98 -4.26 -4.04 -4.28
C VAL A 98 -4.11 -4.94 -5.50
N ILE A 99 -3.65 -6.17 -5.34
CA ILE A 99 -3.59 -7.18 -6.42
C ILE A 99 -4.95 -7.29 -7.11
N SER A 100 -6.03 -7.39 -6.34
CA SER A 100 -7.38 -7.46 -6.88
C SER A 100 -7.84 -6.17 -7.54
N SER A 101 -7.63 -5.01 -6.89
CA SER A 101 -8.08 -3.70 -7.40
C SER A 101 -7.35 -3.27 -8.68
N ARG A 102 -6.11 -3.75 -8.88
CA ARG A 102 -5.26 -3.46 -10.04
C ARG A 102 -5.43 -4.48 -11.15
N ASP A 103 -6.30 -5.49 -10.99
CA ASP A 103 -6.43 -6.64 -11.89
C ASP A 103 -5.04 -7.23 -12.21
N PHE A 104 -4.21 -7.37 -11.16
CA PHE A 104 -2.82 -7.76 -11.28
C PHE A 104 -2.75 -9.22 -11.78
N PRO A 105 -2.00 -9.52 -12.86
CA PRO A 105 -1.94 -10.88 -13.39
C PRO A 105 -1.21 -11.83 -12.43
N TYR A 106 -1.80 -12.98 -12.12
CA TYR A 106 -1.17 -14.04 -11.33
C TYR A 106 -1.66 -15.42 -11.77
N ARG A 107 -0.81 -16.46 -11.67
CA ARG A 107 -1.24 -17.86 -11.89
C ARG A 107 -1.64 -18.57 -10.61
N SER A 108 -0.99 -18.21 -9.50
CA SER A 108 -1.22 -18.80 -8.18
C SER A 108 -0.86 -17.81 -7.09
N ILE A 109 -1.56 -17.91 -5.95
CA ILE A 109 -1.26 -17.15 -4.74
C ILE A 109 -1.02 -18.14 -3.60
N ARG A 110 0.11 -17.96 -2.91
CA ARG A 110 0.44 -18.68 -1.67
C ARG A 110 0.40 -17.71 -0.50
N LEU A 111 -0.43 -18.00 0.48
CA LEU A 111 -0.55 -17.18 1.69
C LEU A 111 0.32 -17.78 2.79
N LEU A 112 1.33 -17.06 3.24
CA LEU A 112 2.30 -17.51 4.23
C LEU A 112 2.21 -16.64 5.49
N ALA A 113 2.26 -17.27 6.65
CA ALA A 113 2.32 -16.59 7.94
C ALA A 113 3.03 -17.48 8.99
N SER A 114 3.12 -17.03 10.24
CA SER A 114 3.64 -17.87 11.31
C SER A 114 2.78 -19.11 11.55
N GLU A 115 3.35 -20.14 12.18
CA GLU A 115 2.67 -21.34 12.66
C GLU A 115 1.33 -21.04 13.35
N ARG A 116 1.28 -20.03 14.24
CA ARG A 116 0.04 -19.59 14.92
C ARG A 116 -1.09 -19.21 13.97
N SER A 117 -0.75 -18.78 12.75
CA SER A 117 -1.71 -18.36 11.74
C SER A 117 -1.94 -19.41 10.65
N ALA A 118 -1.13 -20.47 10.60
CA ALA A 118 -1.32 -21.56 9.66
C ALA A 118 -2.67 -22.24 9.87
N GLY A 119 -3.29 -22.71 8.79
CA GLY A 119 -4.62 -23.32 8.79
C GLY A 119 -5.80 -22.34 8.76
N LYS A 120 -5.57 -21.03 9.00
CA LYS A 120 -6.61 -20.01 8.81
C LYS A 120 -7.03 -19.95 7.34
N ARG A 121 -8.32 -19.71 7.08
CA ARG A 121 -8.85 -19.51 5.73
C ARG A 121 -9.03 -18.02 5.45
N LEU A 122 -8.55 -17.58 4.29
CA LEU A 122 -8.73 -16.23 3.78
C LEU A 122 -9.41 -16.30 2.41
N SER A 123 -10.44 -15.49 2.21
CA SER A 123 -11.13 -15.40 0.93
C SER A 123 -10.46 -14.35 0.04
N PHE A 124 -10.18 -14.71 -1.21
CA PHE A 124 -9.60 -13.83 -2.21
C PHE A 124 -10.17 -14.18 -3.60
N GLU A 125 -10.74 -13.20 -4.29
CA GLU A 125 -11.39 -13.35 -5.62
C GLU A 125 -12.29 -14.59 -5.73
N ASP A 126 -13.29 -14.66 -4.85
CA ASP A 126 -14.28 -15.74 -4.77
C ASP A 126 -13.71 -17.15 -4.52
N ARG A 127 -12.44 -17.24 -4.09
CA ARG A 127 -11.76 -18.49 -3.71
C ARG A 127 -11.31 -18.44 -2.26
N GLU A 128 -11.33 -19.59 -1.59
CA GLU A 128 -10.71 -19.74 -0.27
C GLU A 128 -9.27 -20.22 -0.41
N TYR A 129 -8.38 -19.59 0.36
CA TYR A 129 -6.99 -19.95 0.48
C TYR A 129 -6.67 -20.30 1.92
N THR A 130 -6.05 -21.46 2.13
CA THR A 130 -5.52 -21.83 3.45
C THR A 130 -4.15 -21.18 3.64
N VAL A 131 -3.98 -20.46 4.74
CA VAL A 131 -2.69 -19.90 5.15
C VAL A 131 -1.76 -21.04 5.52
N GLN A 132 -0.60 -21.07 4.89
CA GLN A 132 0.46 -22.05 5.09
C GLN A 132 1.50 -21.51 6.09
N ASP A 133 2.15 -22.43 6.80
CA ASP A 133 3.26 -22.07 7.68
C ASP A 133 4.47 -21.63 6.85
N LEU A 134 4.99 -20.46 7.17
CA LEU A 134 6.20 -19.90 6.57
C LEU A 134 7.44 -20.76 6.83
N ALA A 135 7.47 -21.46 7.96
CA ALA A 135 8.59 -22.34 8.32
C ALA A 135 8.54 -23.71 7.61
N ALA A 136 7.47 -24.01 6.87
CA ALA A 136 7.34 -25.29 6.19
C ALA A 136 8.42 -25.46 5.10
N PRO A 137 8.99 -26.68 4.95
CA PRO A 137 9.89 -26.98 3.84
C PRO A 137 9.24 -26.67 2.50
N GLY A 138 10.00 -26.07 1.58
CA GLY A 138 9.49 -25.72 0.25
C GLY A 138 8.45 -24.59 0.24
N ALA A 139 8.34 -23.78 1.31
CA ALA A 139 7.39 -22.66 1.37
C ALA A 139 7.48 -21.70 0.16
N PHE A 140 8.66 -21.60 -0.47
CA PHE A 140 8.91 -20.75 -1.64
C PHE A 140 9.05 -21.51 -2.97
N ASP A 141 8.81 -22.82 -3.01
CA ASP A 141 8.97 -23.62 -4.22
C ASP A 141 7.98 -23.14 -5.30
N GLY A 142 8.53 -22.83 -6.48
CA GLY A 142 7.76 -22.34 -7.64
C GLY A 142 7.17 -20.94 -7.48
N VAL A 143 7.65 -20.16 -6.50
CA VAL A 143 7.27 -18.75 -6.30
C VAL A 143 8.18 -17.86 -7.15
N ASP A 144 7.59 -17.00 -7.97
CA ASP A 144 8.37 -16.02 -8.75
C ASP A 144 8.53 -14.70 -8.00
N ILE A 145 7.50 -14.33 -7.24
CA ILE A 145 7.41 -13.04 -6.53
C ILE A 145 6.96 -13.30 -5.10
N ALA A 146 7.69 -12.79 -4.12
CA ALA A 146 7.30 -12.89 -2.71
C ALA A 146 7.19 -11.50 -2.07
N LEU A 147 5.98 -11.15 -1.61
CA LEU A 147 5.69 -9.89 -0.94
C LEU A 147 5.82 -10.09 0.57
N PHE A 148 6.84 -9.49 1.17
CA PHE A 148 7.13 -9.65 2.58
C PHE A 148 6.59 -8.47 3.37
N SER A 149 5.75 -8.75 4.37
CA SER A 149 5.34 -7.78 5.38
C SER A 149 5.09 -8.44 6.74
N ALA A 150 6.14 -9.08 7.26
CA ALA A 150 6.12 -9.80 8.54
C ALA A 150 7.15 -9.29 9.56
N GLY A 151 7.78 -8.14 9.28
CA GLY A 151 8.80 -7.52 10.14
C GLY A 151 10.23 -7.97 9.82
N GLY A 152 11.21 -7.14 10.20
CA GLY A 152 12.60 -7.31 9.72
C GLY A 152 13.31 -8.57 10.21
N GLY A 153 12.92 -9.13 11.37
CA GLY A 153 13.44 -10.42 11.83
C GLY A 153 13.04 -11.57 10.90
N VAL A 154 11.76 -11.61 10.51
CA VAL A 154 11.24 -12.60 9.55
C VAL A 154 11.87 -12.41 8.18
N SER A 155 11.99 -11.16 7.71
CA SER A 155 12.64 -10.89 6.41
C SER A 155 14.10 -11.37 6.39
N ARG A 156 14.88 -11.12 7.45
CA ARG A 156 16.26 -11.65 7.53
C ARG A 156 16.33 -13.18 7.54
N ALA A 157 15.38 -13.83 8.22
CA ALA A 157 15.37 -15.28 8.32
C ALA A 157 14.94 -15.98 7.01
N TYR A 158 13.96 -15.43 6.31
CA TYR A 158 13.28 -16.14 5.22
C TYR A 158 13.48 -15.54 3.82
N ALA A 159 13.84 -14.26 3.68
CA ALA A 159 14.11 -13.68 2.36
C ALA A 159 15.26 -14.40 1.63
N PRO A 160 16.39 -14.79 2.28
CA PRO A 160 17.44 -15.56 1.59
C PRO A 160 16.96 -16.90 1.03
N ALA A 161 16.08 -17.62 1.74
CA ALA A 161 15.52 -18.87 1.27
C ALA A 161 14.58 -18.68 0.06
N ALA A 162 13.79 -17.60 0.06
CA ALA A 162 12.95 -17.24 -1.08
C ALA A 162 13.81 -16.89 -2.31
N VAL A 163 14.87 -16.09 -2.13
CA VAL A 163 15.84 -15.75 -3.19
C VAL A 163 16.52 -17.00 -3.75
N ALA A 164 16.96 -17.91 -2.87
CA ALA A 164 17.58 -19.17 -3.27
C ALA A 164 16.62 -20.07 -4.09
N SER A 165 15.30 -19.92 -3.89
CA SER A 165 14.26 -20.60 -4.67
C SER A 165 13.97 -19.91 -6.02
N GLY A 166 14.70 -18.84 -6.35
CA GLY A 166 14.54 -18.05 -7.57
C GLY A 166 13.54 -16.89 -7.46
N ALA A 167 12.90 -16.70 -6.31
CA ALA A 167 11.89 -15.67 -6.12
C ALA A 167 12.51 -14.28 -6.02
N VAL A 168 11.86 -13.28 -6.62
CA VAL A 168 12.13 -11.88 -6.31
C VAL A 168 11.32 -11.48 -5.08
N VAL A 169 12.03 -11.14 -4.02
CA VAL A 169 11.46 -10.70 -2.75
C VAL A 169 11.28 -9.18 -2.79
N VAL A 170 10.06 -8.71 -2.55
CA VAL A 170 9.77 -7.30 -2.27
C VAL A 170 9.55 -7.17 -0.76
N ASP A 171 10.57 -6.66 -0.06
CA ASP A 171 10.59 -6.59 1.40
C ASP A 171 10.02 -5.25 1.92
N ASN A 172 8.82 -5.30 2.47
CA ASN A 172 8.21 -4.18 3.20
C ASN A 172 8.59 -4.19 4.68
N SER A 173 9.89 -4.23 4.94
CA SER A 173 10.47 -4.10 6.28
C SER A 173 11.67 -3.15 6.26
N SER A 174 12.28 -2.91 7.41
CA SER A 174 13.54 -2.16 7.49
C SER A 174 14.79 -3.02 7.29
N ALA A 175 14.65 -4.35 7.13
CA ALA A 175 15.77 -5.30 7.21
C ALA A 175 16.89 -5.01 6.22
N PHE A 176 16.54 -4.69 4.97
CA PHE A 176 17.50 -4.56 3.87
C PHE A 176 17.61 -3.13 3.33
N ARG A 177 16.97 -2.13 3.96
CA ARG A 177 16.92 -0.75 3.44
C ARG A 177 18.29 -0.08 3.34
N MET A 178 19.24 -0.49 4.17
CA MET A 178 20.60 0.07 4.23
C MET A 178 21.65 -0.88 3.64
N ASP A 179 21.23 -2.01 3.08
CA ASP A 179 22.15 -2.94 2.44
C ASP A 179 22.53 -2.40 1.05
N PRO A 180 23.82 -2.11 0.76
CA PRO A 180 24.24 -1.54 -0.52
C PRO A 180 24.02 -2.50 -1.70
N ALA A 181 23.84 -3.80 -1.46
CA ALA A 181 23.55 -4.78 -2.50
C ALA A 181 22.05 -4.89 -2.82
N VAL A 182 21.18 -4.30 -1.99
CA VAL A 182 19.72 -4.37 -2.14
C VAL A 182 19.18 -3.02 -2.60
N PRO A 183 18.54 -2.93 -3.78
CA PRO A 183 17.96 -1.67 -4.24
C PRO A 183 16.76 -1.27 -3.35
N LEU A 184 16.75 0.00 -2.95
CA LEU A 184 15.63 0.65 -2.26
C LEU A 184 14.78 1.41 -3.28
N VAL A 185 13.55 0.93 -3.54
CA VAL A 185 12.85 1.29 -4.78
C VAL A 185 11.52 1.99 -4.53
N ILE A 186 11.31 3.11 -5.22
CA ILE A 186 10.02 3.76 -5.47
C ILE A 186 9.86 3.83 -7.00
N PRO A 187 8.96 3.04 -7.61
CA PRO A 187 8.84 2.90 -9.06
C PRO A 187 8.76 4.22 -9.85
N GLU A 188 8.09 5.24 -9.30
CA GLU A 188 7.92 6.55 -9.94
C GLU A 188 9.13 7.49 -9.76
N VAL A 189 10.02 7.19 -8.82
CA VAL A 189 11.16 8.04 -8.45
C VAL A 189 12.48 7.49 -9.01
N ASN A 190 12.74 6.20 -8.86
CA ASN A 190 13.99 5.56 -9.27
C ASN A 190 13.77 4.19 -9.95
N PRO A 191 13.01 4.13 -11.05
CA PRO A 191 12.75 2.88 -11.76
C PRO A 191 14.03 2.18 -12.27
N GLU A 192 15.09 2.95 -12.55
CA GLU A 192 16.39 2.44 -13.01
C GLU A 192 17.06 1.50 -11.99
N ALA A 193 16.76 1.64 -10.69
CA ALA A 193 17.25 0.74 -9.64
C ALA A 193 16.79 -0.72 -9.84
N MET A 194 15.78 -0.93 -10.69
CA MET A 194 15.24 -2.24 -11.04
C MET A 194 15.87 -2.87 -12.29
N GLU A 195 16.74 -2.18 -13.02
CA GLU A 195 17.22 -2.57 -14.36
C GLU A 195 17.86 -3.96 -14.42
N ASN A 196 18.45 -4.44 -13.33
CA ASN A 196 19.15 -5.72 -13.27
C ASN A 196 18.32 -6.85 -12.63
N ILE A 197 17.10 -6.56 -12.18
CA ILE A 197 16.26 -7.53 -11.49
C ILE A 197 15.38 -8.27 -12.50
N ARG A 198 15.38 -9.61 -12.42
CA ARG A 198 14.61 -10.49 -13.31
C ARG A 198 13.96 -11.60 -12.48
N LEU A 199 12.72 -11.96 -12.81
CA LEU A 199 12.05 -13.10 -12.19
C LEU A 199 12.84 -14.39 -12.46
N GLY A 200 12.77 -15.32 -11.51
CA GLY A 200 13.45 -16.62 -11.59
C GLY A 200 14.96 -16.60 -11.30
N LYS A 201 15.57 -15.41 -11.18
CA LYS A 201 17.00 -15.29 -10.82
C LYS A 201 17.27 -15.12 -9.33
N GLY A 202 16.22 -14.90 -8.54
CA GLY A 202 16.35 -14.54 -7.13
C GLY A 202 16.88 -13.11 -6.95
N ALA A 203 16.17 -12.28 -6.21
CA ALA A 203 16.68 -10.98 -5.79
C ALA A 203 15.89 -10.43 -4.59
N ILE A 204 16.46 -9.50 -3.85
CA ILE A 204 15.73 -8.72 -2.85
C ILE A 204 15.59 -7.29 -3.38
N VAL A 205 14.41 -6.72 -3.19
CA VAL A 205 14.10 -5.30 -3.40
C VAL A 205 13.51 -4.79 -2.09
N ALA A 206 14.11 -3.76 -1.50
CA ALA A 206 13.60 -3.17 -0.28
C ALA A 206 12.57 -2.09 -0.59
N ASN A 207 11.45 -2.11 0.13
CA ASN A 207 10.49 -1.02 0.12
C ASN A 207 10.90 0.06 1.15
N PRO A 208 10.96 1.34 0.77
CA PRO A 208 11.29 2.41 1.71
C PRO A 208 10.28 2.57 2.84
N ASN A 209 10.59 3.46 3.78
CA ASN A 209 9.63 3.87 4.79
C ASN A 209 8.41 4.55 4.15
N CYS A 210 7.20 4.30 4.65
CA CYS A 210 5.97 4.88 4.14
C CYS A 210 6.01 6.42 4.08
N SER A 211 6.56 7.11 5.08
CA SER A 211 6.69 8.57 5.04
C SER A 211 7.65 9.02 3.94
N THR A 212 8.77 8.32 3.77
CA THR A 212 9.71 8.60 2.67
C THR A 212 9.05 8.43 1.30
N ILE A 213 8.24 7.40 1.11
CA ILE A 213 7.51 7.18 -0.14
C ILE A 213 6.56 8.35 -0.42
N ILE A 214 5.72 8.75 0.55
CA ILE A 214 4.77 9.86 0.42
C ILE A 214 5.50 11.16 0.06
N CYS A 215 6.56 11.45 0.82
CA CYS A 215 7.35 12.66 0.65
C CYS A 215 7.96 12.74 -0.76
N LEU A 216 8.64 11.67 -1.20
CA LEU A 216 9.36 11.66 -2.46
C LEU A 216 8.44 11.65 -3.68
N MET A 217 7.25 11.04 -3.58
CA MET A 217 6.25 11.12 -4.65
C MET A 217 5.88 12.58 -4.98
N ALA A 218 5.82 13.46 -3.97
CA ALA A 218 5.56 14.89 -4.16
C ALA A 218 6.83 15.71 -4.45
N ALA A 219 7.94 15.40 -3.77
CA ALA A 219 9.16 16.21 -3.83
C ALA A 219 10.02 15.91 -5.06
N THR A 220 10.02 14.69 -5.60
CA THR A 220 10.88 14.30 -6.72
C THR A 220 10.61 15.09 -8.00
N PRO A 221 9.35 15.32 -8.44
CA PRO A 221 9.09 16.19 -9.60
C PRO A 221 9.67 17.60 -9.42
N LEU A 222 9.51 18.19 -8.23
CA LEU A 222 10.04 19.52 -7.91
C LEU A 222 11.58 19.52 -7.88
N HIS A 223 12.19 18.45 -7.34
CA HIS A 223 13.64 18.29 -7.33
C HIS A 223 14.20 18.17 -8.75
N ARG A 224 13.55 17.43 -9.64
CA ARG A 224 13.97 17.33 -11.05
C ARG A 224 13.86 18.68 -11.78
N HIS A 225 12.90 19.52 -11.41
CA HIS A 225 12.67 20.82 -12.05
C HIS A 225 13.61 21.93 -11.54
N ALA A 226 13.74 22.10 -10.22
CA ALA A 226 14.46 23.24 -9.62
C ALA A 226 15.47 22.86 -8.53
N LYS A 227 15.85 21.58 -8.46
CA LYS A 227 16.80 21.01 -7.50
C LYS A 227 16.55 21.43 -6.06
N VAL A 228 15.87 20.56 -5.30
CA VAL A 228 15.74 20.72 -3.84
C VAL A 228 17.12 20.62 -3.20
N LEU A 229 17.51 21.66 -2.47
CA LEU A 229 18.75 21.74 -1.68
C LEU A 229 18.54 21.32 -0.22
N ARG A 230 17.38 21.64 0.35
CA ARG A 230 17.04 21.32 1.73
C ARG A 230 15.56 21.04 1.86
N MET A 231 15.22 20.10 2.73
CA MET A 231 13.85 19.76 3.07
C MET A 231 13.71 19.70 4.60
N VAL A 232 12.66 20.33 5.13
CA VAL A 232 12.26 20.22 6.54
C VAL A 232 10.86 19.61 6.57
N VAL A 233 10.72 18.45 7.23
CA VAL A 233 9.48 17.65 7.21
C VAL A 233 8.95 17.47 8.63
N SER A 234 7.66 17.72 8.80
CA SER A 234 6.89 17.29 9.98
C SER A 234 5.85 16.27 9.51
N THR A 235 5.90 15.05 10.06
CA THR A 235 4.98 13.96 9.71
C THR A 235 3.91 13.78 10.77
N TYR A 236 2.69 13.51 10.31
CA TYR A 236 1.50 13.21 11.09
C TYR A 236 1.07 11.80 10.69
N GLN A 237 1.59 10.82 11.40
CA GLN A 237 1.50 9.42 11.03
C GLN A 237 0.26 8.77 11.64
N ALA A 238 -0.39 7.92 10.86
CA ALA A 238 -1.53 7.10 11.27
C ALA A 238 -1.12 5.90 12.13
N ALA A 239 -2.08 5.32 12.86
CA ALA A 239 -1.88 4.12 13.67
C ALA A 239 -1.45 2.88 12.85
N SER A 240 -1.87 2.79 11.59
CA SER A 240 -1.51 1.67 10.68
C SER A 240 -0.01 1.41 10.56
N GLY A 241 0.83 2.44 10.68
CA GLY A 241 2.29 2.29 10.62
C GLY A 241 2.88 1.47 11.76
N ALA A 242 2.17 1.38 12.90
CA ALA A 242 2.54 0.54 14.04
C ALA A 242 1.88 -0.85 14.00
N GLY A 243 1.11 -1.17 12.94
CA GLY A 243 0.51 -2.47 12.71
C GLY A 243 -0.92 -2.64 13.24
N ALA A 244 -1.49 -3.83 13.02
CA ALA A 244 -2.90 -4.12 13.29
C ALA A 244 -3.30 -3.96 14.76
N ALA A 245 -2.45 -4.41 15.69
CA ALA A 245 -2.71 -4.27 17.13
C ALA A 245 -2.81 -2.80 17.55
N ALA A 246 -1.97 -1.95 16.97
CA ALA A 246 -2.00 -0.51 17.22
C ALA A 246 -3.29 0.13 16.69
N MET A 247 -3.75 -0.28 15.50
CA MET A 247 -5.03 0.18 14.96
C MET A 247 -6.23 -0.20 15.85
N GLU A 248 -6.23 -1.43 16.40
CA GLU A 248 -7.28 -1.85 17.33
C GLU A 248 -7.20 -1.11 18.67
N GLU A 249 -5.99 -0.85 19.19
CA GLU A 249 -5.82 -0.03 20.40
C GLU A 249 -6.35 1.39 20.19
N LEU A 250 -6.05 2.05 19.07
CA LEU A 250 -6.59 3.38 18.78
C LEU A 250 -8.13 3.39 18.76
N LYS A 251 -8.74 2.35 18.19
CA LYS A 251 -10.20 2.21 18.17
C LYS A 251 -10.76 2.02 19.58
N LEU A 252 -10.13 1.18 20.40
CA LEU A 252 -10.48 0.96 21.80
C LEU A 252 -10.39 2.26 22.61
N GLN A 253 -9.25 2.97 22.53
CA GLN A 253 -9.05 4.25 23.20
C GLN A 253 -10.11 5.27 22.80
N THR A 254 -10.48 5.33 21.52
CA THR A 254 -11.53 6.23 21.03
C THR A 254 -12.88 5.92 21.69
N GLN A 255 -13.24 4.63 21.80
CA GLN A 255 -14.47 4.20 22.47
C GLN A 255 -14.46 4.49 23.97
N GLU A 256 -13.33 4.26 24.64
CA GLU A 256 -13.15 4.52 26.07
C GLU A 256 -13.31 6.01 26.39
N VAL A 257 -12.64 6.89 25.62
CA VAL A 257 -12.73 8.34 25.79
C VAL A 257 -14.16 8.84 25.55
N LEU A 258 -14.83 8.38 24.50
CA LEU A 258 -16.23 8.73 24.23
C LEU A 258 -17.19 8.23 25.33
N ALA A 259 -16.82 7.16 26.02
CA ALA A 259 -17.54 6.63 27.19
C ALA A 259 -17.13 7.29 28.52
N GLY A 260 -16.28 8.33 28.50
CA GLY A 260 -15.80 9.03 29.70
C GLY A 260 -14.81 8.21 30.55
N LYS A 261 -14.22 7.15 30.00
CA LYS A 261 -13.24 6.29 30.66
C LYS A 261 -11.81 6.73 30.33
N ALA A 262 -10.87 6.33 31.18
CA ALA A 262 -9.45 6.49 30.88
C ALA A 262 -9.05 5.57 29.70
N PRO A 263 -8.28 6.07 28.71
CA PRO A 263 -7.86 5.28 27.57
C PRO A 263 -6.78 4.24 27.93
N THR A 264 -6.87 3.06 27.35
CA THR A 264 -5.87 1.99 27.44
C THR A 264 -4.65 2.31 26.57
N CYS A 265 -3.46 2.47 27.15
CA CYS A 265 -2.24 2.92 26.45
C CYS A 265 -1.10 1.89 26.49
N ASN A 266 -1.29 0.71 25.90
CA ASN A 266 -0.25 -0.34 25.89
C ASN A 266 0.76 -0.16 24.75
N ILE A 267 0.33 0.38 23.61
CA ILE A 267 1.13 0.61 22.40
C ILE A 267 1.35 2.12 22.17
N PHE A 268 0.33 2.95 22.39
CA PHE A 268 0.44 4.40 22.25
C PHE A 268 0.52 5.09 23.61
N SER A 269 1.73 5.17 24.17
CA SER A 269 1.95 5.81 25.47
C SER A 269 1.77 7.33 25.46
N GLN A 270 1.94 8.00 24.32
CA GLN A 270 1.71 9.43 24.14
C GLN A 270 1.15 9.72 22.73
N GLN A 271 0.00 10.39 22.65
CA GLN A 271 -0.62 10.83 21.38
C GLN A 271 -0.67 12.36 21.22
N ASN A 272 -0.40 13.12 22.28
CA ASN A 272 -0.37 14.58 22.26
C ASN A 272 0.63 15.10 23.31
N ASP A 273 1.68 15.78 22.86
CA ASP A 273 2.57 16.56 23.72
C ASP A 273 2.20 18.04 23.60
N LYS A 274 1.93 18.71 24.73
CA LYS A 274 1.45 20.10 24.77
C LYS A 274 2.57 21.14 24.90
N ASP A 275 3.82 20.73 25.13
CA ASP A 275 4.89 21.64 25.56
C ASP A 275 6.14 21.67 24.65
N VAL A 276 6.03 21.23 23.40
CA VAL A 276 7.21 20.93 22.58
C VAL A 276 7.45 21.91 21.43
N LYS A 277 8.69 22.43 21.32
CA LYS A 277 9.26 23.08 20.12
C LYS A 277 10.30 22.14 19.48
N ILE A 278 10.04 21.61 18.27
CA ILE A 278 10.88 20.60 17.58
C ILE A 278 11.05 20.91 16.07
N THR A 279 12.19 20.49 15.49
CA THR A 279 12.43 20.34 14.04
C THR A 279 12.62 18.85 13.69
N ALA A 280 11.90 18.38 12.66
CA ALA A 280 11.63 16.98 12.30
C ALA A 280 10.78 16.20 13.31
N THR A 281 9.48 16.46 13.30
CA THR A 281 8.52 15.82 14.21
C THR A 281 7.84 14.65 13.53
N CYS A 282 8.01 13.42 14.04
CA CYS A 282 7.17 12.29 13.68
C CYS A 282 6.09 12.11 14.73
N ILE A 283 4.94 12.73 14.50
CA ILE A 283 3.82 12.75 15.44
C ILE A 283 2.87 11.62 15.07
N ARG A 284 2.53 10.75 16.01
CA ARG A 284 1.40 9.84 15.83
C ARG A 284 0.12 10.61 16.10
N VAL A 285 -0.79 10.63 15.13
CA VAL A 285 -2.10 11.27 15.25
C VAL A 285 -3.20 10.20 15.24
N PRO A 286 -4.39 10.47 15.81
CA PRO A 286 -5.51 9.52 15.85
C PRO A 286 -6.20 9.38 14.48
N VAL A 287 -5.41 9.07 13.45
CA VAL A 287 -5.84 8.76 12.09
C VAL A 287 -5.58 7.29 11.84
N MET A 288 -6.54 6.61 11.23
CA MET A 288 -6.47 5.16 11.08
C MET A 288 -5.41 4.72 10.07
N ARG A 289 -5.29 5.39 8.91
CA ARG A 289 -4.50 4.87 7.77
C ARG A 289 -3.64 5.89 7.03
N ALA A 290 -4.12 7.13 6.86
CA ALA A 290 -3.41 8.14 6.06
C ALA A 290 -2.35 8.88 6.90
N HIS A 291 -1.14 9.00 6.37
CA HIS A 291 -0.15 9.93 6.90
C HIS A 291 -0.30 11.28 6.19
N ALA A 292 -0.01 12.37 6.90
CA ALA A 292 0.14 13.69 6.32
C ALA A 292 1.54 14.24 6.62
N GLU A 293 2.04 15.10 5.75
CA GLU A 293 3.37 15.70 5.90
C GLU A 293 3.30 17.18 5.59
N SER A 294 3.83 18.00 6.50
CA SER A 294 4.10 19.41 6.26
C SER A 294 5.56 19.54 5.85
N VAL A 295 5.79 19.96 4.60
CA VAL A 295 7.13 19.98 3.99
C VAL A 295 7.50 21.40 3.59
N ASN A 296 8.65 21.88 4.08
CA ASN A 296 9.27 23.12 3.63
C ASN A 296 10.47 22.76 2.75
N LEU A 297 10.51 23.29 1.52
CA LEU A 297 11.55 23.02 0.54
C LEU A 297 12.35 24.29 0.26
N GLN A 298 13.68 24.15 0.22
CA GLN A 298 14.60 25.15 -0.30
C GLN A 298 15.12 24.67 -1.65
N PHE A 299 15.06 25.53 -2.66
CA PHE A 299 15.47 25.23 -4.04
C PHE A 299 16.75 25.96 -4.43
N GLU A 300 17.43 25.46 -5.46
CA GLU A 300 18.62 26.10 -6.04
C GLU A 300 18.28 27.36 -6.83
N LYS A 301 17.07 27.41 -7.41
CA LYS A 301 16.56 28.56 -8.15
C LYS A 301 15.21 29.01 -7.56
N PRO A 302 14.85 30.30 -7.65
CA PRO A 302 13.52 30.77 -7.29
C PRO A 302 12.45 30.00 -8.07
N LEU A 303 11.38 29.62 -7.37
CA LEU A 303 10.18 29.01 -7.93
C LEU A 303 9.00 29.88 -7.51
N ASP A 304 8.10 30.15 -8.45
CA ASP A 304 6.83 30.82 -8.17
C ASP A 304 5.69 29.78 -8.17
N GLU A 305 4.57 30.09 -7.50
CA GLU A 305 3.45 29.14 -7.41
C GLU A 305 2.85 28.77 -8.77
N VAL A 306 2.94 29.67 -9.75
CA VAL A 306 2.40 29.47 -11.11
C VAL A 306 3.25 28.46 -11.89
N SER A 307 4.57 28.47 -11.73
CA SER A 307 5.50 27.50 -12.32
C SER A 307 5.48 26.15 -11.60
N ILE A 308 4.97 26.07 -10.36
CA ILE A 308 4.81 24.81 -9.61
C ILE A 308 3.54 24.05 -10.05
N ASN A 309 2.49 24.75 -10.49
CA ASN A 309 1.29 24.14 -11.08
C ASN A 309 1.58 23.64 -12.51
N ILE A 310 2.56 22.75 -12.64
CA ILE A 310 2.82 22.03 -13.88
C ILE A 310 1.65 21.07 -14.06
N SER A 311 0.93 21.27 -15.17
CA SER A 311 -0.19 20.49 -15.69
C SER A 311 -0.17 19.01 -15.29
N SER A 312 -1.30 18.60 -14.69
CA SER A 312 -1.66 17.23 -14.35
C SER A 312 -1.64 16.28 -15.56
#